data_AF-A0A5M6CYV5-F1
#
_entry.id   AF-A0A5M6CYV5-F1
#
_cell.length_a   1.000
_cell.length_b   1.000
_cell.length_c   1.000
_cell.angle_alpha   90.00
_cell.angle_beta   90.00
_cell.angle_gamma   90.00
#
_symmetry.space_group_name_H-M   'P 1'
#
loop_
_entity.id
_entity.type
_entity.pdbx_description
1 polymer ?
#
loop_
_entity_poly.entity_id
_entity_poly.type
_entity_poly.pdbx_seq_one_letter_code
_entity_poly.pdbx_strand_id
1 'polypeptide(L)'
;MSDPQKDDPAAAGASVDSGDQSSWRSKAAMIVPLAIFFALGAVIDTSPKVDGDVIDASAYLTLVAARVLLMTGSLIFFTRQIATQFQWSVDRLGVIVGIVGALLWIGICEMQIERGGIAWLGLSPDWLPEREGVNPWMAFPGAGERGVFLILRFVLLVICVPIAEELFMRGFLMRAVEVEDWTRLPLSQIGRTGLVVGTVYAIASHPGEAIAATLWFSLVSWLMLRTGRFWNCVLAHAITNLLLGVYVCLFERWWLW
;
A
#
# COMPACT_ATOMS: atom_id res chain seq x y z
N MET A 1 -45.21 16.24 57.24
CA MET A 1 -45.23 16.95 55.95
C MET A 1 -44.12 16.32 55.11
N SER A 2 -44.52 15.35 54.30
CA SER A 2 -43.69 14.45 53.49
C SER A 2 -43.57 15.03 52.09
N ASP A 3 -42.34 15.28 51.64
CA ASP A 3 -42.04 15.79 50.30
C ASP A 3 -41.82 14.60 49.34
N PRO A 4 -42.46 14.54 48.15
CA PRO A 4 -42.35 13.40 47.26
C PRO A 4 -41.09 13.48 46.39
N GLN A 5 -40.36 12.37 46.36
CA GLN A 5 -39.28 12.07 45.44
C GLN A 5 -39.78 12.15 43.99
N LYS A 6 -39.26 13.10 43.20
CA LYS A 6 -39.45 13.17 41.76
C LYS A 6 -38.46 12.21 41.09
N ASP A 7 -38.98 11.12 40.56
CA ASP A 7 -38.27 10.28 39.60
C ASP A 7 -38.16 11.04 38.27
N ASP A 8 -36.94 11.25 37.79
CA ASP A 8 -36.64 11.91 36.52
C ASP A 8 -36.35 10.83 35.44
N PRO A 9 -37.27 10.58 34.49
CA PRO A 9 -37.11 9.51 33.50
C PRO A 9 -36.42 10.06 32.25
N ALA A 10 -35.12 10.39 32.36
CA ALA A 10 -34.37 10.91 31.22
C ALA A 10 -32.90 10.45 31.15
N ALA A 11 -32.55 9.35 31.82
CA ALA A 11 -31.25 8.71 31.67
C ALA A 11 -31.32 7.44 30.80
N ALA A 12 -32.07 7.49 29.69
CA ALA A 12 -31.86 6.55 28.58
C ALA A 12 -30.73 7.09 27.71
N GLY A 13 -29.53 7.15 28.30
CA GLY A 13 -28.30 7.39 27.54
C GLY A 13 -28.13 6.22 26.57
N ALA A 14 -28.27 6.50 25.27
CA ALA A 14 -27.96 5.56 24.22
C ALA A 14 -26.55 4.99 24.47
N SER A 15 -26.49 3.72 24.85
CA SER A 15 -25.26 2.96 24.83
C SER A 15 -24.79 2.93 23.38
N VAL A 16 -23.86 3.83 23.03
CA VAL A 16 -23.09 3.71 21.81
C VAL A 16 -22.38 2.38 21.94
N ASP A 17 -22.85 1.41 21.16
CA ASP A 17 -22.33 0.05 21.10
C ASP A 17 -20.81 0.14 20.88
N SER A 18 -20.07 -0.11 21.97
CA SER A 18 -18.61 0.00 22.02
C SER A 18 -17.94 -1.31 21.62
N GLY A 19 -18.72 -2.29 21.12
CA GLY A 19 -18.32 -3.69 21.02
C GLY A 19 -17.60 -4.15 19.75
N ASP A 20 -17.58 -3.40 18.64
CA ASP A 20 -17.18 -3.98 17.33
C ASP A 20 -15.89 -3.40 16.70
N GLN A 21 -15.21 -2.41 17.32
CA GLN A 21 -14.04 -1.80 16.66
C GLN A 21 -12.80 -2.72 16.68
N SER A 22 -12.62 -3.52 17.73
CA SER A 22 -11.57 -4.54 17.84
C SER A 22 -12.04 -5.95 17.45
N SER A 23 -13.02 -6.09 16.55
CA SER A 23 -13.41 -7.42 16.08
C SER A 23 -12.38 -8.01 15.11
N TRP A 24 -12.39 -9.34 14.96
CA TRP A 24 -11.56 -10.03 13.98
C TRP A 24 -11.79 -9.50 12.54
N ARG A 25 -12.99 -8.96 12.27
CA ARG A 25 -13.34 -8.35 10.98
C ARG A 25 -12.57 -7.07 10.73
N SER A 26 -12.36 -6.23 11.74
CA SER A 26 -11.51 -5.04 11.62
C SER A 26 -10.06 -5.41 11.30
N LYS A 27 -9.51 -6.44 11.97
CA LYS A 27 -8.18 -6.98 11.64
C LYS A 27 -8.14 -7.51 10.20
N ALA A 28 -9.11 -8.34 9.81
CA ALA A 28 -9.18 -8.92 8.48
C ALA A 28 -9.28 -7.84 7.38
N ALA A 29 -10.06 -6.79 7.61
CA ALA A 29 -10.20 -5.67 6.67
C ALA A 29 -8.87 -4.96 6.39
N MET A 30 -7.95 -4.93 7.36
CA MET A 30 -6.62 -4.31 7.19
C MET A 30 -5.60 -5.24 6.54
N ILE A 31 -5.74 -6.56 6.72
CA ILE A 31 -4.69 -7.54 6.36
C ILE A 31 -5.01 -8.28 5.07
N VAL A 32 -6.25 -8.75 4.92
CA VAL A 32 -6.66 -9.68 3.85
C VAL A 32 -6.41 -9.13 2.45
N PRO A 33 -6.72 -7.85 2.14
CA PRO A 33 -6.47 -7.32 0.79
C PRO A 33 -5.01 -7.46 0.34
N LEU A 34 -4.06 -7.18 1.23
CA LEU A 34 -2.63 -7.33 0.93
C LEU A 34 -2.19 -8.81 0.95
N ALA A 35 -2.73 -9.61 1.87
CA ALA A 35 -2.44 -11.04 1.92
C ALA A 35 -2.84 -11.77 0.62
N ILE A 36 -3.96 -11.38 -0.01
CA ILE A 36 -4.37 -11.90 -1.33
C ILE A 36 -3.32 -11.62 -2.40
N PHE A 37 -2.72 -10.42 -2.41
CA PHE A 37 -1.70 -10.05 -3.38
C PHE A 37 -0.48 -10.99 -3.34
N PHE A 38 0.01 -11.28 -2.12
CA PHE A 38 1.14 -12.18 -1.91
C PHE A 38 0.78 -13.63 -2.15
N ALA A 39 -0.38 -14.09 -1.66
CA ALA A 39 -0.83 -15.47 -1.85
C ALA A 39 -0.96 -15.84 -3.34
N LEU A 40 -1.51 -14.94 -4.16
CA LEU A 40 -1.61 -15.17 -5.60
C LEU A 40 -0.25 -15.20 -6.28
N GLY A 41 0.69 -14.33 -5.86
CA GLY A 41 2.06 -14.33 -6.37
C GLY A 41 2.86 -15.59 -6.03
N ALA A 42 2.54 -16.22 -4.90
CA ALA A 42 3.18 -17.47 -4.49
C ALA A 42 2.59 -18.72 -5.19
N VAL A 43 1.35 -18.64 -5.65
CA VAL A 43 0.62 -19.78 -6.25
C VAL A 43 0.71 -19.80 -7.77
N ILE A 44 0.70 -18.63 -8.41
CA ILE A 44 0.73 -18.53 -9.87
C ILE A 44 2.18 -18.33 -10.31
N ASP A 45 2.75 -19.39 -10.90
CA ASP A 45 4.07 -19.35 -11.48
C ASP A 45 4.07 -18.45 -12.73
N THR A 46 4.95 -17.46 -12.73
CA THR A 46 5.14 -16.52 -13.85
C THR A 46 6.54 -16.62 -14.44
N SER A 47 7.27 -17.67 -14.06
CA SER A 47 8.64 -17.91 -14.52
C SER A 47 8.72 -18.01 -16.05
N PRO A 48 9.90 -17.71 -16.64
CA PRO A 48 10.11 -17.83 -18.07
C PRO A 48 9.84 -19.26 -18.59
N LYS A 49 9.19 -19.37 -19.76
CA LYS A 49 8.85 -20.64 -20.43
C LYS A 49 9.98 -21.22 -21.29
N VAL A 50 10.97 -20.41 -21.66
CA VAL A 50 12.09 -20.79 -22.54
C VAL A 50 13.36 -20.15 -22.00
N ASP A 51 14.37 -20.95 -21.64
CA ASP A 51 15.77 -20.60 -21.26
C ASP A 51 16.01 -19.15 -20.76
N GLY A 52 15.16 -18.65 -19.87
CA GLY A 52 15.27 -17.30 -19.29
C GLY A 52 14.72 -16.12 -20.13
N ASP A 53 14.29 -16.33 -21.38
CA ASP A 53 14.06 -15.22 -22.32
C ASP A 53 12.60 -14.76 -22.46
N VAL A 54 11.60 -15.59 -22.09
CA VAL A 54 10.18 -15.24 -22.29
C VAL A 54 9.30 -15.66 -21.11
N ILE A 55 8.76 -14.69 -20.38
CA ILE A 55 7.76 -14.88 -19.31
C ILE A 55 6.51 -15.59 -19.86
N ASP A 56 5.86 -16.42 -19.03
CA ASP A 56 4.51 -16.90 -19.34
C ASP A 56 3.49 -15.75 -19.33
N ALA A 57 3.32 -15.10 -20.48
CA ALA A 57 2.41 -13.98 -20.65
C ALA A 57 0.97 -14.31 -20.22
N SER A 58 0.51 -15.54 -20.47
CA SER A 58 -0.83 -15.99 -20.10
C SER A 58 -0.99 -16.12 -18.58
N ALA A 59 -0.04 -16.80 -17.91
CA ALA A 59 -0.04 -16.91 -16.47
C ALA A 59 0.11 -15.54 -15.80
N TYR A 60 0.93 -14.65 -16.36
CA TYR A 60 1.11 -13.31 -15.80
C TYR A 60 -0.14 -12.44 -15.94
N LEU A 61 -0.81 -12.48 -17.09
CA LEU A 61 -2.10 -11.81 -17.26
C LEU A 61 -3.15 -12.40 -16.31
N THR A 62 -3.20 -13.72 -16.14
CA THR A 62 -4.09 -14.37 -15.15
C THR A 62 -3.78 -13.91 -13.73
N LEU A 63 -2.50 -13.83 -13.33
CA LEU A 63 -2.09 -13.33 -12.02
C LEU A 63 -2.56 -11.90 -11.78
N VAL A 64 -2.31 -11.01 -12.73
CA VAL A 64 -2.72 -9.59 -12.62
C VAL A 64 -4.24 -9.47 -12.56
N ALA A 65 -4.97 -10.18 -13.42
CA ALA A 65 -6.43 -10.18 -13.41
C ALA A 65 -7.00 -10.74 -12.10
N ALA A 66 -6.46 -11.86 -11.60
CA ALA A 66 -6.87 -12.47 -10.33
C ALA A 66 -6.61 -11.53 -9.15
N ARG A 67 -5.46 -10.85 -9.12
CA ARG A 67 -5.14 -9.85 -8.09
C ARG A 67 -6.16 -8.71 -8.11
N VAL A 68 -6.42 -8.11 -9.26
CA VAL A 68 -7.42 -7.04 -9.38
C VAL A 68 -8.79 -7.51 -8.89
N LEU A 69 -9.27 -8.65 -9.39
CA LEU A 69 -10.60 -9.17 -9.07
C LEU A 69 -10.75 -9.47 -7.57
N LEU A 70 -9.83 -10.26 -7.01
CA LEU A 70 -9.93 -10.73 -5.63
C LEU A 70 -9.63 -9.63 -4.61
N MET A 71 -8.65 -8.76 -4.88
CA MET A 71 -8.39 -7.60 -4.00
C MET A 71 -9.58 -6.64 -4.03
N THR A 72 -10.12 -6.29 -5.21
CA THR A 72 -11.30 -5.42 -5.31
C THR A 72 -12.50 -6.04 -4.61
N GLY A 73 -12.75 -7.34 -4.83
CA GLY A 73 -13.81 -8.07 -4.13
C GLY A 73 -13.65 -8.02 -2.61
N SER A 74 -12.42 -8.18 -2.09
CA SER A 74 -12.14 -8.07 -0.66
C SER A 74 -12.36 -6.65 -0.11
N LEU A 75 -11.97 -5.62 -0.86
CA LEU A 75 -12.16 -4.22 -0.47
C LEU A 75 -13.64 -3.86 -0.43
N ILE A 76 -14.42 -4.33 -1.42
CA ILE A 76 -15.89 -4.16 -1.44
C ILE A 76 -16.51 -4.87 -0.23
N PHE A 77 -16.12 -6.11 0.02
CA PHE A 77 -16.62 -6.90 1.16
C PHE A 77 -16.37 -6.22 2.50
N PHE A 78 -15.18 -5.63 2.69
CA PHE A 78 -14.79 -4.93 3.93
C PHE A 78 -15.06 -3.42 3.93
N THR A 79 -15.76 -2.87 2.93
CA THR A 79 -15.95 -1.42 2.79
C THR A 79 -16.59 -0.80 4.04
N ARG A 80 -17.53 -1.50 4.70
CA ARG A 80 -18.14 -1.00 5.94
C ARG A 80 -17.12 -0.87 7.07
N GLN A 81 -16.25 -1.85 7.27
CA GLN A 81 -15.20 -1.83 8.31
C GLN A 81 -14.15 -0.75 8.01
N ILE A 82 -13.79 -0.59 6.74
CA ILE A 82 -12.86 0.45 6.32
C ILE A 82 -13.47 1.84 6.58
N ALA A 83 -14.74 2.05 6.22
CA ALA A 83 -15.43 3.32 6.41
C ALA A 83 -15.68 3.68 7.88
N THR A 84 -15.86 2.70 8.76
CA THR A 84 -15.98 2.96 10.21
C THR A 84 -14.64 3.33 10.83
N GLN A 85 -13.53 2.78 10.32
CA GLN A 85 -12.18 3.10 10.80
C GLN A 85 -11.64 4.41 10.23
N PHE A 86 -11.93 4.71 8.97
CA PHE A 86 -11.35 5.85 8.26
C PHE A 86 -12.42 6.69 7.57
N GLN A 87 -12.70 7.85 8.15
CA GLN A 87 -13.55 8.84 7.52
C GLN A 87 -12.92 9.31 6.20
N TRP A 88 -13.72 9.32 5.13
CA TRP A 88 -13.29 9.81 3.84
C TRP A 88 -12.94 11.30 3.91
N SER A 89 -11.66 11.63 3.80
CA SER A 89 -11.16 13.00 3.83
C SER A 89 -9.81 13.09 3.12
N VAL A 90 -9.76 13.89 2.06
CA VAL A 90 -8.56 14.15 1.27
C VAL A 90 -8.36 15.66 1.11
N ASP A 91 -7.10 16.07 0.98
CA ASP A 91 -6.73 17.44 0.66
C ASP A 91 -5.53 17.49 -0.30
N ARG A 92 -5.13 18.72 -0.66
CA ARG A 92 -4.07 18.98 -1.64
C ARG A 92 -2.71 18.46 -1.19
N LEU A 93 -2.48 18.30 0.12
CA LEU A 93 -1.19 17.85 0.63
C LEU A 93 -0.93 16.39 0.25
N GLY A 94 -1.96 15.54 0.17
CA GLY A 94 -1.83 14.17 -0.35
C GLY A 94 -1.33 14.14 -1.79
N VAL A 95 -1.86 15.01 -2.66
CA VAL A 95 -1.41 15.12 -4.06
C VAL A 95 0.02 15.62 -4.13
N ILE A 96 0.36 16.70 -3.40
CA ILE A 96 1.71 17.28 -3.39
C ILE A 96 2.73 16.24 -2.91
N VAL A 97 2.45 15.55 -1.81
CA VAL A 97 3.32 14.51 -1.27
C VAL A 97 3.47 13.36 -2.24
N GLY A 98 2.41 12.96 -2.95
CA GLY A 98 2.50 11.94 -4.00
C GLY A 98 3.40 12.34 -5.16
N ILE A 99 3.31 13.59 -5.64
CA ILE A 99 4.18 14.11 -6.71
C ILE A 99 5.63 14.16 -6.24
N VAL A 100 5.89 14.75 -5.07
CA VAL A 100 7.25 14.82 -4.49
C VAL A 100 7.80 13.41 -4.27
N GLY A 101 6.98 12.50 -3.74
CA GLY A 101 7.33 11.10 -3.54
C GLY A 101 7.72 10.40 -4.83
N ALA A 102 6.97 10.60 -5.93
CA ALA A 102 7.32 10.06 -7.25
C ALA A 102 8.67 10.58 -7.76
N LEU A 103 8.88 11.89 -7.68
CA LEU A 103 10.13 12.51 -8.14
C LEU A 103 11.33 12.02 -7.33
N LEU A 104 11.19 11.91 -6.01
CA LEU A 104 12.23 11.35 -5.15
C LEU A 104 12.50 9.89 -5.50
N TRP A 105 11.47 9.06 -5.58
CA TRP A 105 11.62 7.63 -5.87
C TRP A 105 12.30 7.40 -7.21
N ILE A 106 11.77 7.99 -8.28
CA ILE A 106 12.32 7.86 -9.64
C ILE A 106 13.75 8.39 -9.69
N GLY A 107 14.00 9.57 -9.10
CA GLY A 107 15.32 10.18 -9.10
C GLY A 107 16.37 9.31 -8.40
N ILE A 108 16.05 8.78 -7.21
CA ILE A 108 16.95 7.91 -6.44
C ILE A 108 17.26 6.62 -7.22
N CYS A 109 16.23 6.00 -7.79
CA CYS A 109 16.39 4.75 -8.54
C CYS A 109 17.21 4.96 -9.83
N GLU A 110 16.94 6.01 -10.61
CA GLU A 110 17.69 6.31 -11.84
C GLU A 110 19.13 6.72 -11.57
N MET A 111 19.39 7.43 -10.47
CA MET A 111 20.75 7.76 -10.03
C MET A 111 21.48 6.56 -9.40
N GLN A 112 20.80 5.42 -9.22
CA GLN A 112 21.33 4.21 -8.59
C GLN A 112 22.02 4.50 -7.24
N ILE A 113 21.44 5.38 -6.41
CA ILE A 113 22.09 5.86 -5.18
C ILE A 113 22.40 4.70 -4.23
N GLU A 114 21.51 3.71 -4.11
CA GLU A 114 21.70 2.53 -3.27
C GLU A 114 22.93 1.73 -3.72
N ARG A 115 22.99 1.37 -5.01
CA ARG A 115 24.08 0.56 -5.58
C ARG A 115 25.39 1.35 -5.57
N GLY A 116 25.36 2.63 -5.92
CA GLY A 116 26.52 3.52 -5.89
C GLY A 116 27.06 3.75 -4.48
N GLY A 117 26.18 3.89 -3.48
CA GLY A 117 26.57 4.01 -2.07
C GLY A 117 27.23 2.76 -1.52
N ILE A 118 26.69 1.57 -1.83
CA ILE A 118 27.27 0.28 -1.45
C ILE A 118 28.65 0.09 -2.11
N ALA A 119 28.74 0.39 -3.42
CA ALA A 119 30.00 0.33 -4.14
C ALA A 119 31.05 1.31 -3.59
N TRP A 120 30.63 2.52 -3.22
CA TRP A 120 31.51 3.52 -2.59
C TRP A 120 32.06 3.06 -1.23
N LEU A 121 31.30 2.27 -0.48
CA LEU A 121 31.76 1.60 0.75
C LEU A 121 32.68 0.40 0.49
N GLY A 122 33.00 0.09 -0.76
CA GLY A 122 33.86 -1.04 -1.14
C GLY A 122 33.17 -2.40 -1.08
N LEU A 123 31.84 -2.44 -1.03
CA LEU A 123 31.04 -3.66 -1.03
C LEU A 123 30.49 -3.91 -2.44
N SER A 124 30.39 -5.19 -2.84
CA SER A 124 29.69 -5.53 -4.08
C SER A 124 28.18 -5.32 -3.88
N PRO A 125 27.47 -4.67 -4.83
CA PRO A 125 26.01 -4.54 -4.79
C PRO A 125 25.28 -5.76 -5.37
N ASP A 126 25.99 -6.81 -5.80
CA ASP A 126 25.41 -7.92 -6.58
C ASP A 126 24.44 -8.79 -5.76
N TRP A 127 24.47 -8.68 -4.43
CA TRP A 127 23.50 -9.33 -3.54
C TRP A 127 22.18 -8.57 -3.42
N LEU A 128 22.09 -7.33 -3.93
CA LEU A 128 20.81 -6.62 -3.97
C LEU A 128 19.92 -7.24 -5.06
N PRO A 129 18.68 -7.61 -4.73
CA PRO A 129 17.73 -8.11 -5.71
C PRO A 129 17.60 -7.15 -6.88
N GLU A 130 17.65 -7.68 -8.09
CA GLU A 130 17.23 -6.93 -9.28
C GLU A 130 15.71 -6.95 -9.38
N ARG A 131 15.13 -5.85 -9.88
CA ARG A 131 13.72 -5.83 -10.21
C ARG A 131 13.51 -6.49 -11.56
N GLU A 132 12.74 -7.57 -11.57
CA GLU A 132 12.27 -8.19 -12.81
C GLU A 132 11.05 -7.43 -13.34
N GLY A 133 11.27 -6.68 -14.43
CA GLY A 133 10.24 -5.93 -15.12
C GLY A 133 9.76 -6.64 -16.38
N VAL A 134 8.46 -6.68 -16.60
CA VAL A 134 7.89 -7.26 -17.84
C VAL A 134 7.65 -6.17 -18.87
N ASN A 135 8.32 -6.25 -20.01
CA ASN A 135 8.01 -5.40 -21.16
C ASN A 135 6.74 -5.92 -21.85
N PRO A 136 5.58 -5.22 -21.78
CA PRO A 136 4.34 -5.73 -22.32
C PRO A 136 4.30 -5.69 -23.85
N TRP A 137 5.19 -4.95 -24.53
CA TRP A 137 5.33 -5.01 -25.99
C TRP A 137 5.99 -6.31 -26.45
N MET A 138 6.82 -6.92 -25.60
CA MET A 138 7.41 -8.23 -25.86
C MET A 138 6.47 -9.36 -25.43
N ALA A 139 5.85 -9.24 -24.26
CA ALA A 139 4.99 -10.28 -23.70
C ALA A 139 3.63 -10.40 -24.41
N PHE A 140 3.08 -9.30 -24.95
CA PHE A 140 1.75 -9.27 -25.56
C PHE A 140 1.78 -8.63 -26.96
N PRO A 141 2.06 -9.40 -28.02
CA PRO A 141 2.09 -8.89 -29.40
C PRO A 141 0.72 -8.36 -29.88
N GLY A 142 -0.37 -8.95 -29.38
CA GLY A 142 -1.72 -8.52 -29.69
C GLY A 142 -2.09 -7.20 -29.00
N ALA A 143 -2.47 -6.19 -29.77
CA ALA A 143 -2.81 -4.87 -29.24
C ALA A 143 -3.95 -4.91 -28.19
N GLY A 144 -4.93 -5.80 -28.37
CA GLY A 144 -6.04 -5.99 -27.43
C GLY A 144 -5.58 -6.56 -26.08
N GLU A 145 -4.83 -7.67 -26.10
CA GLU A 145 -4.30 -8.31 -24.89
C GLU A 145 -3.36 -7.38 -24.13
N ARG A 146 -2.47 -6.69 -24.85
CA ARG A 146 -1.60 -5.67 -24.27
C ARG A 146 -2.40 -4.56 -23.60
N GLY A 147 -3.44 -4.04 -24.28
CA GLY A 147 -4.30 -3.02 -23.71
C GLY A 147 -4.99 -3.48 -22.42
N VAL A 148 -5.53 -4.69 -22.40
CA VAL A 148 -6.14 -5.30 -21.21
C VAL A 148 -5.12 -5.44 -20.09
N PHE A 149 -3.93 -5.97 -20.39
CA PHE A 149 -2.85 -6.10 -19.42
C PHE A 149 -2.49 -4.76 -18.80
N LEU A 150 -2.22 -3.72 -19.62
CA LEU A 150 -1.88 -2.38 -19.15
C LEU A 150 -2.97 -1.82 -18.22
N ILE A 151 -4.24 -1.90 -18.63
CA ILE A 151 -5.36 -1.39 -17.84
C ILE A 151 -5.42 -2.10 -16.48
N LEU A 152 -5.40 -3.43 -16.45
CA LEU A 152 -5.45 -4.20 -15.21
C LEU A 152 -4.23 -3.91 -14.33
N ARG A 153 -3.05 -3.76 -14.93
CA ARG A 153 -1.82 -3.46 -14.21
C ARG A 153 -1.86 -2.07 -13.58
N PHE A 154 -2.40 -1.07 -14.26
CA PHE A 154 -2.61 0.27 -13.70
C PHE A 154 -3.69 0.27 -12.61
N VAL A 155 -4.80 -0.44 -12.77
CA VAL A 155 -5.82 -0.58 -11.71
C VAL A 155 -5.21 -1.21 -10.45
N LEU A 156 -4.43 -2.28 -10.62
CA LEU A 156 -3.73 -2.93 -9.53
C LEU A 156 -2.75 -1.95 -8.84
N LEU A 157 -1.89 -1.30 -9.63
CA LEU A 157 -0.80 -0.45 -9.16
C LEU A 157 -1.29 0.85 -8.52
N VAL A 158 -2.33 1.49 -9.06
CA VAL A 158 -2.80 2.82 -8.64
C VAL A 158 -3.94 2.76 -7.63
N ILE A 159 -4.72 1.67 -7.62
CA ILE A 159 -5.91 1.57 -6.76
C ILE A 159 -5.74 0.46 -5.74
N CYS A 160 -5.62 -0.79 -6.18
CA CYS A 160 -5.69 -1.94 -5.27
C CYS A 160 -4.50 -1.97 -4.30
N VAL A 161 -3.27 -1.82 -4.81
CA VAL A 161 -2.04 -1.87 -4.00
C VAL A 161 -1.98 -0.72 -3.00
N PRO A 162 -2.16 0.57 -3.38
CA PRO A 162 -2.15 1.67 -2.42
C PRO A 162 -3.17 1.51 -1.32
N ILE A 163 -4.39 1.08 -1.62
CA ILE A 163 -5.40 0.86 -0.57
C ILE A 163 -4.96 -0.30 0.34
N ALA A 164 -4.58 -1.44 -0.23
CA ALA A 164 -4.22 -2.63 0.54
C ALA A 164 -2.99 -2.44 1.43
N GLU A 165 -1.93 -1.82 0.91
CA GLU A 165 -0.71 -1.56 1.67
C GLU A 165 -0.93 -0.55 2.78
N GLU A 166 -1.66 0.54 2.51
CA GLU A 166 -1.95 1.56 3.53
C GLU A 166 -2.85 1.01 4.64
N LEU A 167 -3.84 0.19 4.28
CA LEU A 167 -4.68 -0.53 5.23
C LEU A 167 -3.82 -1.46 6.12
N PHE A 168 -2.92 -2.24 5.54
CA PHE A 168 -2.05 -3.13 6.31
C PHE A 168 -1.10 -2.34 7.20
N MET A 169 -0.40 -1.37 6.63
CA MET A 169 0.67 -0.61 7.28
C MET A 169 0.12 0.31 8.38
N ARG A 170 -0.60 1.35 7.96
CA ARG A 170 -1.08 2.42 8.84
C ARG A 170 -2.35 1.99 9.54
N GLY A 171 -3.16 1.19 8.83
CA GLY A 171 -4.38 0.67 9.40
C GLY A 171 -4.14 -0.43 10.43
N PHE A 172 -3.10 -1.25 10.35
CA PHE A 172 -2.87 -2.31 11.33
C PHE A 172 -1.46 -2.29 11.93
N LEU A 173 -0.43 -2.58 11.15
CA LEU A 173 0.92 -2.89 11.64
C LEU A 173 1.48 -1.81 12.59
N MET A 174 1.47 -0.55 12.15
CA MET A 174 2.04 0.57 12.93
C MET A 174 1.25 0.85 14.21
N ARG A 175 -0.05 0.58 14.24
CA ARG A 175 -0.91 0.79 15.42
C ARG A 175 -0.86 -0.39 16.39
N ALA A 176 -0.84 -1.61 15.85
CA ALA A 176 -0.89 -2.86 16.60
C ALA A 176 0.35 -3.12 17.45
N VAL A 177 1.50 -2.56 17.06
CA VAL A 177 2.75 -2.64 17.85
C VAL A 177 2.84 -1.61 18.98
N GLU A 178 1.94 -0.61 19.00
CA GLU A 178 1.93 0.45 20.02
C GLU A 178 0.99 0.13 21.16
N VAL A 179 -0.24 -0.32 20.86
CA VAL A 179 -1.30 -0.55 21.86
C VAL A 179 -2.20 -1.72 21.48
N GLU A 180 -2.79 -2.39 22.48
CA GLU A 180 -3.70 -3.54 22.27
C GLU A 180 -4.98 -3.14 21.52
N ASP A 181 -5.62 -2.04 21.92
CA ASP A 181 -6.81 -1.49 21.23
C ASP A 181 -6.39 -0.52 20.11
N TRP A 182 -5.56 -1.02 19.21
CA TRP A 182 -4.94 -0.28 18.11
C TRP A 182 -5.93 0.43 17.20
N THR A 183 -7.18 -0.02 17.14
CA THR A 183 -8.24 0.62 16.31
C THR A 183 -8.55 2.04 16.78
N ARG A 184 -8.39 2.31 18.08
CA ARG A 184 -8.64 3.61 18.69
C ARG A 184 -7.45 4.55 18.66
N LEU A 185 -6.25 4.06 18.34
CA LEU A 185 -5.05 4.89 18.25
C LEU A 185 -5.16 5.82 17.03
N PRO A 186 -5.22 7.16 17.21
CA PRO A 186 -5.29 8.08 16.09
C PRO A 186 -4.00 8.04 15.27
N LEU A 187 -4.12 8.13 13.93
CA LEU A 187 -2.96 8.12 13.03
C LEU A 187 -1.98 9.29 13.29
N SER A 188 -2.46 10.42 13.82
CA SER A 188 -1.63 11.57 14.19
C SER A 188 -0.86 11.38 15.50
N GLN A 189 -1.14 10.31 16.25
CA GLN A 189 -0.54 10.02 17.56
C GLN A 189 0.29 8.74 17.56
N ILE A 190 0.64 8.20 16.38
CA ILE A 190 1.57 7.08 16.27
C ILE A 190 2.88 7.43 16.98
N GLY A 191 3.32 6.53 17.86
CA GLY A 191 4.56 6.66 18.62
C GLY A 191 5.80 6.25 17.82
N ARG A 192 6.92 6.24 18.52
CA ARG A 192 8.23 5.91 17.92
C ARG A 192 8.30 4.46 17.46
N THR A 193 7.67 3.53 18.18
CA THR A 193 7.72 2.10 17.87
C THR A 193 7.05 1.83 16.52
N GLY A 194 5.86 2.39 16.30
CA GLY A 194 5.11 2.29 15.06
C GLY A 194 5.86 2.91 13.88
N LEU A 195 6.51 4.07 14.07
CA LEU A 195 7.34 4.69 13.02
C LEU A 195 8.57 3.85 12.65
N VAL A 196 9.25 3.28 13.66
CA VAL A 196 10.40 2.38 13.43
C VAL A 196 9.94 1.12 12.70
N VAL A 197 8.87 0.48 13.16
CA VAL A 197 8.32 -0.71 12.50
C VAL A 197 7.88 -0.42 11.07
N GLY A 198 7.23 0.72 10.82
CA GLY A 198 6.87 1.14 9.47
C GLY A 198 8.08 1.33 8.55
N THR A 199 9.17 1.89 9.08
CA THR A 199 10.43 2.05 8.34
C THR A 199 11.11 0.70 8.08
N VAL A 200 11.14 -0.20 9.06
CA VAL A 200 11.67 -1.55 8.90
C VAL A 200 10.90 -2.32 7.84
N TYR A 201 9.56 -2.22 7.84
CA TYR A 201 8.75 -2.81 6.77
C TYR A 201 9.10 -2.20 5.40
N ALA A 202 9.27 -0.88 5.31
CA ALA A 202 9.61 -0.22 4.05
C ALA A 202 10.86 -0.83 3.41
N ILE A 203 11.92 -0.99 4.21
CA ILE A 203 13.18 -1.60 3.78
C ILE A 203 12.97 -3.09 3.44
N ALA A 204 12.25 -3.83 4.28
CA ALA A 204 12.03 -5.25 4.07
C ALA A 204 11.19 -5.58 2.83
N SER A 205 10.22 -4.71 2.49
CA SER A 205 9.36 -4.85 1.31
C SER A 205 10.02 -4.36 0.02
N HIS A 206 11.06 -3.52 0.12
CA HIS A 206 11.77 -2.92 -1.01
C HIS A 206 13.31 -3.02 -0.81
N PRO A 207 13.86 -4.24 -0.69
CA PRO A 207 15.27 -4.42 -0.32
C PRO A 207 16.25 -3.84 -1.35
N GLY A 208 15.88 -3.80 -2.65
CA GLY A 208 16.68 -3.20 -3.72
C GLY A 208 16.64 -1.67 -3.76
N GLU A 209 15.65 -1.05 -3.11
CA GLU A 209 15.42 0.41 -3.11
C GLU A 209 15.29 0.95 -1.69
N ALA A 210 16.09 0.43 -0.76
CA ALA A 210 15.94 0.70 0.66
C ALA A 210 15.98 2.21 1.02
N ILE A 211 16.78 3.02 0.30
CA ILE A 211 16.87 4.47 0.54
C ILE A 211 15.62 5.16 -0.01
N ALA A 212 15.24 4.87 -1.27
CA ALA A 212 14.01 5.40 -1.85
C ALA A 212 12.78 5.05 -1.00
N ALA A 213 12.67 3.79 -0.57
CA ALA A 213 11.61 3.29 0.29
C ALA A 213 11.62 4.00 1.64
N THR A 214 12.77 4.10 2.31
CA THR A 214 12.86 4.79 3.61
C THR A 214 12.39 6.25 3.50
N LEU A 215 12.85 6.98 2.49
CA LEU A 215 12.49 8.39 2.30
C LEU A 215 11.01 8.55 1.95
N TRP A 216 10.48 7.73 1.05
CA TRP A 216 9.08 7.79 0.65
C TRP A 216 8.15 7.41 1.81
N PHE A 217 8.40 6.30 2.51
CA PHE A 217 7.61 5.88 3.67
C PHE A 217 7.69 6.92 4.80
N SER A 218 8.84 7.55 5.01
CA SER A 218 9.01 8.65 5.98
C SER A 218 8.17 9.86 5.59
N LEU A 219 8.16 10.23 4.30
CA LEU A 219 7.36 11.36 3.80
C LEU A 219 5.86 11.12 3.98
N VAL A 220 5.36 9.91 3.68
CA VAL A 220 3.95 9.57 3.89
C VAL A 220 3.62 9.41 5.37
N SER A 221 4.56 8.95 6.21
CA SER A 221 4.38 8.93 7.67
C SER A 221 4.34 10.34 8.27
N TRP A 222 5.14 11.28 7.75
CA TRP A 222 5.02 12.69 8.08
C TRP A 222 3.65 13.25 7.68
N LEU A 223 3.17 12.96 6.47
CA LEU A 223 1.84 13.36 6.00
C LEU A 223 0.73 12.82 6.93
N MET A 224 0.84 11.55 7.32
CA MET A 224 -0.05 10.89 8.26
C MET A 224 -0.05 11.61 9.62
N LEU A 225 1.12 11.85 10.21
CA LEU A 225 1.26 12.55 11.49
C LEU A 225 0.71 13.97 11.43
N ARG A 226 0.95 14.67 10.31
CA ARG A 226 0.57 16.07 10.11
C ARG A 226 -0.93 16.25 9.96
N THR A 227 -1.60 15.31 9.29
CA THR A 227 -3.01 15.45 8.89
C THR A 227 -3.96 14.56 9.67
N GLY A 228 -3.48 13.43 10.20
CA GLY A 228 -4.32 12.38 10.80
C GLY A 228 -5.25 11.69 9.80
N ARG A 229 -5.08 11.93 8.49
CA ARG A 229 -5.99 11.47 7.43
C ARG A 229 -5.43 10.27 6.70
N PHE A 230 -6.10 9.14 6.84
CA PHE A 230 -5.75 7.89 6.15
C PHE A 230 -5.76 8.07 4.61
N TRP A 231 -6.84 8.64 4.07
CA TRP A 231 -7.02 8.76 2.63
C TRP A 231 -6.04 9.73 1.95
N ASN A 232 -5.42 10.65 2.70
CA ASN A 232 -4.29 11.42 2.19
C ASN A 232 -3.07 10.54 1.90
N CYS A 233 -2.83 9.51 2.73
CA CYS A 233 -1.72 8.57 2.54
C CYS A 233 -1.99 7.67 1.32
N VAL A 234 -3.21 7.12 1.22
CA VAL A 234 -3.66 6.36 0.04
C VAL A 234 -3.55 7.20 -1.23
N LEU A 235 -3.99 8.46 -1.20
CA LEU A 235 -3.92 9.35 -2.36
C LEU A 235 -2.47 9.65 -2.75
N ALA A 236 -1.59 9.95 -1.78
CA ALA A 236 -0.18 10.17 -2.06
C ALA A 236 0.47 8.94 -2.71
N HIS A 237 0.14 7.75 -2.22
CA HIS A 237 0.61 6.49 -2.78
C HIS A 237 0.06 6.23 -4.18
N ALA A 238 -1.25 6.38 -4.39
CA ALA A 238 -1.87 6.26 -5.70
C ALA A 238 -1.24 7.21 -6.74
N ILE A 239 -0.99 8.47 -6.37
CA ILE A 239 -0.34 9.45 -7.25
C ILE A 239 1.12 9.08 -7.53
N THR A 240 1.86 8.62 -6.51
CA THR A 240 3.24 8.13 -6.68
C THR A 240 3.27 7.03 -7.74
N ASN A 241 2.42 6.03 -7.57
CA ASN A 241 2.34 4.85 -8.41
C ASN A 241 1.84 5.17 -9.82
N LEU A 242 0.90 6.11 -9.96
CA LEU A 242 0.44 6.58 -11.27
C LEU A 242 1.57 7.24 -12.05
N LEU A 243 2.30 8.16 -11.42
CA LEU A 243 3.41 8.87 -12.05
C LEU A 243 4.56 7.92 -12.38
N LEU A 244 4.88 6.98 -11.48
CA LEU A 244 5.85 5.93 -11.74
C LEU A 244 5.42 5.06 -12.93
N GLY A 245 4.18 4.58 -12.97
CA GLY A 245 3.68 3.76 -14.07
C GLY A 245 3.68 4.51 -15.42
N VAL A 246 3.36 5.81 -15.42
CA VAL A 246 3.48 6.66 -16.62
C VAL A 246 4.93 6.81 -17.04
N TYR A 247 5.84 7.06 -16.10
CA TYR A 247 7.28 7.15 -16.35
C TYR A 247 7.82 5.85 -16.98
N VAL A 248 7.48 4.70 -16.39
CA VAL A 248 7.84 3.37 -16.91
C VAL A 248 7.41 3.21 -18.38
N CYS A 249 6.16 3.56 -18.69
CA CYS A 249 5.63 3.44 -20.05
C CYS A 249 6.28 4.41 -21.04
N LEU A 250 6.61 5.64 -20.62
CA LEU A 250 7.18 6.66 -21.50
C LEU A 250 8.68 6.46 -21.78
N PHE A 251 9.42 5.92 -20.81
CA PHE A 251 10.88 5.79 -20.88
C PHE A 251 11.35 4.33 -20.98
N GLU A 252 10.42 3.39 -21.18
CA GLU A 252 10.69 1.95 -21.30
C GLU A 252 11.46 1.38 -20.10
N ARG A 253 11.27 1.96 -18.91
CA ARG A 253 11.91 1.55 -17.66
C ARG A 253 11.16 0.40 -16.99
N TRP A 254 10.95 -0.69 -17.71
CA TRP A 254 10.11 -1.81 -17.26
C TRP A 254 10.54 -2.41 -15.92
N TRP A 255 11.82 -2.36 -15.60
CA TRP A 255 12.39 -2.79 -14.32
C TRP A 255 11.87 -1.98 -13.12
N LEU A 256 11.20 -0.84 -13.29
CA LEU A 256 10.62 -0.06 -12.20
C LEU A 256 9.16 -0.44 -11.87
N TRP A 257 8.56 -1.41 -12.56
CA TRP A 257 7.13 -1.74 -12.47
C TRP A 257 6.77 -2.85 -11.47
#